data_AF-A0A023AWR4-F1
#
_entry.id   AF-A0A023AWR4-F1
#
_cell.length_a   1.000
_cell.length_b   1.000
_cell.length_c   1.000
_cell.angle_alpha   90.00
_cell.angle_beta   90.00
_cell.angle_gamma   90.00
#
_symmetry.space_group_name_H-M   'P 1'
#
loop_
_entity.id
_entity.type
_entity.pdbx_description
1 polymer ?
#
loop_
_entity_poly.entity_id
_entity_poly.type
_entity_poly.pdbx_seq_one_letter_code
_entity_poly.pdbx_strand_id
1 'polypeptide(L)'
;MSCFASGILAIGASILHQPAEERPQITEPVGSLVTQPLLPTTRGEAVDDKGVDDKGVDDKGADDKGVDDKGVDDKKIWRYRWSGLTNIAAKGGVFKCPIDAKKKLSELLSKDEWRNLREITERDLWKCRLIYVELATIISIFIRFPFGGVTERAERIVCEWLEGAGRIRIPNNWIAGCLLQRSGVSTSKVIDFIAGTLGYMPAGRSKVLECVVRCKLRYSNYWKRTFMGDTRELLLKREESLAANEITAFEFAEQVLSRSRQPMEPLPASSHIRSPLIKSDPTNSSLTDMQRKGTKLLGARDQILDGIQDQDFEACSLDYLELGTIIDKNMCFGEVRPFVVYNIARAMEEGIGSRRVRGWIVGCLLQFAEVPISDLIEFCIKELKYTPAVCWRLECLKRRSELSRVHKRKRPEDAHARFHQLLCGLRKKISISEFNKLSLMCSVEQTSFLRECYYAFRCSENKSADSGINSPTSSSPATDRTVLEPAMMYCHPDDLIEFVHWVDSN
;
A
#
# COMPACT_ATOMS: atom_id res chain seq x y z
N MET A 1 -45.52 -47.12 -8.38
CA MET A 1 -45.74 -46.88 -9.82
C MET A 1 -44.38 -46.66 -10.51
N SER A 2 -43.97 -47.62 -11.36
CA SER A 2 -42.97 -47.63 -12.47
C SER A 2 -41.73 -46.72 -12.39
N CYS A 3 -40.47 -47.18 -12.27
CA CYS A 3 -39.59 -47.96 -13.18
C CYS A 3 -39.22 -47.29 -14.52
N PHE A 4 -37.89 -47.15 -14.77
CA PHE A 4 -37.05 -47.31 -16.01
C PHE A 4 -35.67 -46.64 -15.73
N ALA A 5 -34.52 -47.31 -15.50
CA ALA A 5 -33.63 -48.16 -16.35
C ALA A 5 -33.15 -47.42 -17.63
N SER A 6 -31.87 -47.03 -17.79
CA SER A 6 -30.63 -47.77 -18.14
C SER A 6 -30.15 -47.39 -19.55
N GLY A 7 -28.83 -47.23 -19.76
CA GLY A 7 -28.23 -47.09 -21.09
C GLY A 7 -26.71 -46.90 -21.10
N ILE A 8 -25.98 -48.03 -21.17
CA ILE A 8 -24.55 -48.16 -21.47
C ILE A 8 -24.40 -48.61 -22.93
N LEU A 9 -23.39 -48.11 -23.66
CA LEU A 9 -22.64 -48.68 -24.82
C LEU A 9 -21.53 -47.64 -25.12
N ALA A 10 -20.20 -47.84 -24.99
CA ALA A 10 -19.23 -48.87 -25.37
C ALA A 10 -18.81 -48.87 -26.86
N ILE A 11 -17.47 -48.79 -27.03
CA ILE A 11 -16.59 -49.23 -28.14
C ILE A 11 -16.25 -48.20 -29.25
N GLY A 12 -14.93 -47.99 -29.42
CA GLY A 12 -14.32 -47.32 -30.57
C GLY A 12 -12.81 -47.13 -30.41
N ALA A 13 -12.05 -48.21 -30.29
CA ALA A 13 -10.58 -48.18 -30.33
C ALA A 13 -10.08 -47.89 -31.75
N SER A 14 -9.05 -47.06 -31.87
CA SER A 14 -8.15 -47.06 -33.03
C SER A 14 -6.75 -46.68 -32.58
N ILE A 15 -5.89 -47.69 -32.67
CA ILE A 15 -4.45 -47.67 -32.48
C ILE A 15 -3.83 -47.19 -33.80
N LEU A 16 -2.95 -46.21 -33.73
CA LEU A 16 -1.92 -45.99 -34.75
C LEU A 16 -0.60 -45.64 -34.07
N HIS A 17 0.40 -46.41 -34.47
CA HIS A 17 1.75 -46.52 -33.94
C HIS A 17 2.64 -45.29 -34.20
N GLN A 18 3.50 -45.04 -33.18
CA GLN A 18 4.91 -44.63 -33.21
C GLN A 18 5.35 -43.23 -33.72
N PRO A 19 6.59 -42.77 -33.40
CA PRO A 19 7.63 -43.40 -32.57
C PRO A 19 8.15 -42.54 -31.39
N ALA A 20 8.96 -43.20 -30.57
CA ALA A 20 9.74 -42.65 -29.48
C ALA A 20 10.86 -41.71 -29.97
N GLU A 21 10.96 -40.54 -29.37
CA GLU A 21 12.17 -39.71 -29.41
C GLU A 21 12.90 -39.75 -28.07
N GLU A 22 14.21 -39.89 -28.22
CA GLU A 22 15.20 -40.19 -27.21
C GLU A 22 15.37 -39.07 -26.18
N ARG A 23 15.38 -39.45 -24.89
CA ARG A 23 15.85 -38.60 -23.80
C ARG A 23 17.38 -38.63 -23.77
N PRO A 24 18.08 -37.49 -23.78
CA PRO A 24 19.49 -37.46 -23.44
C PRO A 24 19.67 -37.73 -21.94
N GLN A 25 20.42 -38.77 -21.62
CA GLN A 25 20.97 -39.00 -20.30
C GLN A 25 22.03 -37.93 -20.02
N ILE A 26 21.84 -37.15 -18.97
CA ILE A 26 22.90 -36.30 -18.42
C ILE A 26 23.49 -37.04 -17.23
N THR A 27 24.70 -37.54 -17.46
CA THR A 27 25.64 -38.02 -16.45
C THR A 27 26.04 -36.88 -15.51
N GLU A 28 25.85 -37.08 -14.20
CA GLU A 28 26.42 -36.24 -13.15
C GLU A 28 27.94 -36.45 -13.05
N PRO A 29 28.73 -35.40 -12.81
CA PRO A 29 30.01 -35.53 -12.14
C PRO A 29 29.87 -35.15 -10.66
N VAL A 30 30.13 -36.15 -9.83
CA VAL A 30 30.49 -36.01 -8.41
C VAL A 30 31.74 -35.12 -8.31
N GLY A 31 31.64 -34.01 -7.58
CA GLY A 31 32.72 -33.03 -7.45
C GLY A 31 32.66 -32.24 -6.14
N SER A 32 33.32 -32.81 -5.14
CA SER A 32 34.07 -32.16 -4.04
C SER A 32 33.46 -30.93 -3.33
N LEU A 33 33.07 -31.16 -2.07
CA LEU A 33 32.98 -30.15 -1.02
C LEU A 33 34.31 -29.39 -0.88
N VAL A 34 34.32 -28.11 -1.28
CA VAL A 34 35.35 -27.15 -0.90
C VAL A 34 34.72 -26.15 0.07
N THR A 35 35.04 -26.35 1.34
CA THR A 35 34.79 -25.42 2.45
C THR A 35 35.48 -24.09 2.15
N GLN A 36 34.73 -22.99 2.03
CA GLN A 36 35.32 -21.65 1.98
C GLN A 36 35.43 -21.06 3.40
N PRO A 37 36.53 -20.35 3.74
CA PRO A 37 36.78 -19.87 5.08
C PRO A 37 36.03 -18.57 5.38
N LEU A 38 35.63 -18.45 6.65
CA LEU A 38 35.10 -17.24 7.27
C LEU A 38 36.13 -16.11 7.20
N LEU A 39 35.69 -14.93 6.74
CA LEU A 39 36.42 -13.66 6.85
C LEU A 39 36.56 -13.26 8.32
N PRO A 40 37.76 -12.85 8.78
CA PRO A 40 37.97 -12.43 10.16
C PRO A 40 37.52 -10.98 10.40
N THR A 41 36.78 -10.82 11.50
CA THR A 41 36.50 -9.55 12.16
C THR A 41 37.79 -8.99 12.77
N THR A 42 38.33 -7.91 12.21
CA THR A 42 39.44 -7.18 12.82
C THR A 42 38.96 -6.40 14.04
N ARG A 43 39.42 -6.89 15.20
CA ARG A 43 39.32 -6.31 16.53
C ARG A 43 40.29 -5.13 16.62
N GLY A 44 39.79 -3.97 17.07
CA GLY A 44 40.58 -2.76 17.24
C GLY A 44 41.64 -2.92 18.33
N GLU A 45 42.86 -2.54 17.99
CA GLU A 45 43.95 -2.31 18.94
C GLU A 45 43.94 -0.85 19.37
N ALA A 46 44.10 -0.68 20.68
CA ALA A 46 44.30 0.59 21.36
C ALA A 46 45.65 1.19 20.94
N VAL A 47 45.70 2.51 20.73
CA VAL A 47 46.94 3.25 20.58
C VAL A 47 46.94 4.41 21.57
N ASP A 48 48.10 4.54 22.18
CA ASP A 48 48.44 5.27 23.39
C ASP A 48 48.25 6.79 23.35
N ASP A 49 47.96 7.27 24.55
CA ASP A 49 47.96 8.63 25.04
C ASP A 49 49.40 9.21 25.03
N LYS A 50 49.60 10.31 24.31
CA LYS A 50 50.78 11.18 24.47
C LYS A 50 50.35 12.63 24.43
N GLY A 51 50.46 13.27 25.60
CA GLY A 51 50.29 14.69 25.81
C GLY A 51 51.28 15.53 25.00
N VAL A 52 50.85 16.74 24.67
CA VAL A 52 51.67 17.81 24.12
C VAL A 52 51.25 19.13 24.78
N ASP A 53 52.26 19.95 25.00
CA ASP A 53 52.37 21.09 25.90
C ASP A 53 51.50 22.31 25.54
N ASP A 54 51.11 23.02 26.60
CA ASP A 54 50.65 24.40 26.61
C ASP A 54 51.76 25.35 26.12
N LYS A 55 51.50 26.05 25.02
CA LYS A 55 52.12 27.36 24.74
C LYS A 55 51.07 28.30 24.15
N GLY A 56 50.82 29.37 24.91
CA GLY A 56 49.94 30.46 24.52
C GLY A 56 50.49 31.28 23.35
N VAL A 57 49.56 31.90 22.61
CA VAL A 57 49.81 33.00 21.67
C VAL A 57 48.57 33.90 21.63
N ASP A 58 48.80 35.15 22.06
CA ASP A 58 48.30 36.46 21.62
C ASP A 58 46.92 36.63 20.96
N ASP A 59 46.13 37.50 21.59
CA ASP A 59 45.10 38.37 21.01
C ASP A 59 45.65 39.17 19.82
N LYS A 60 45.05 39.01 18.62
CA LYS A 60 44.75 40.11 17.67
C LYS A 60 43.68 39.69 16.64
N GLY A 61 42.75 40.60 16.37
CA GLY A 61 42.09 40.70 15.07
C GLY A 61 40.67 40.13 15.01
N ALA A 62 39.68 41.00 15.26
CA ALA A 62 38.31 40.78 14.82
C ALA A 62 38.25 40.97 13.29
N ASP A 63 38.55 39.89 12.56
CA ASP A 63 38.19 39.79 11.15
C ASP A 63 36.78 39.20 11.04
N ASP A 64 35.95 39.90 10.28
CA ASP A 64 34.61 39.53 9.86
C ASP A 64 34.61 38.08 9.35
N LYS A 65 34.21 37.15 10.22
CA LYS A 65 33.99 35.76 9.84
C LYS A 65 32.76 35.74 8.95
N GLY A 66 33.01 35.85 7.64
CA GLY A 66 32.13 35.27 6.64
C GLY A 66 31.72 33.90 7.16
N VAL A 67 30.41 33.71 7.29
CA VAL A 67 29.84 32.43 7.67
C VAL A 67 30.27 31.47 6.58
N ASP A 68 31.36 30.74 6.84
CA ASP A 68 31.72 29.56 6.07
C ASP A 68 30.51 28.66 6.16
N ASP A 69 29.73 28.67 5.08
CA ASP A 69 28.58 27.82 4.84
C ASP A 69 29.15 26.41 4.87
N LYS A 70 29.25 25.85 6.09
CA LYS A 70 29.91 24.58 6.38
C LYS A 70 29.28 23.60 5.43
N GLY A 71 30.05 23.24 4.40
CA GLY A 71 29.57 22.51 3.24
C GLY A 71 28.67 21.40 3.73
N VAL A 72 27.40 21.47 3.35
CA VAL A 72 26.45 20.41 3.61
C VAL A 72 27.07 19.18 2.98
N ASP A 73 27.71 18.34 3.82
CA ASP A 73 28.40 17.14 3.37
C ASP A 73 27.42 16.40 2.46
N ASP A 74 27.81 16.20 1.20
CA ASP A 74 27.05 15.45 0.18
C ASP A 74 26.96 13.99 0.65
N LYS A 75 26.08 13.76 1.62
CA LYS A 75 25.98 12.52 2.36
C LYS A 75 25.41 11.49 1.41
N LYS A 76 26.13 10.38 1.24
CA LYS A 76 25.66 9.24 0.44
C LYS A 76 24.24 8.86 0.87
N ILE A 77 23.31 8.91 -0.07
CA ILE A 77 21.89 8.69 0.22
C ILE A 77 21.41 7.28 -0.15
N TRP A 78 22.24 6.44 -0.77
CA TRP A 78 21.81 5.10 -1.18
C TRP A 78 21.48 4.19 0.01
N ARG A 79 20.43 3.38 -0.15
CA ARG A 79 20.06 2.31 0.78
C ARG A 79 19.84 1.01 0.03
N TYR A 80 20.39 -0.08 0.55
CA TYR A 80 20.04 -1.41 0.07
C TYR A 80 18.59 -1.73 0.43
N ARG A 81 17.68 -1.55 -0.53
CA ARG A 81 16.25 -1.81 -0.40
C ARG A 81 15.79 -2.67 -1.57
N TRP A 82 15.80 -3.98 -1.39
CA TRP A 82 15.25 -4.91 -2.37
C TRP A 82 13.93 -5.46 -1.85
N SER A 83 12.85 -5.39 -2.63
CA SER A 83 11.50 -5.79 -2.17
C SER A 83 10.88 -6.94 -2.96
N GLY A 84 11.71 -7.76 -3.60
CA GLY A 84 11.30 -8.99 -4.25
C GLY A 84 10.62 -8.81 -5.61
N LEU A 85 9.96 -9.88 -6.06
CA LEU A 85 9.30 -9.97 -7.35
C LEU A 85 7.96 -9.22 -7.36
N THR A 86 7.62 -8.65 -8.51
CA THR A 86 6.25 -8.20 -8.75
C THR A 86 5.33 -9.38 -9.05
N ASN A 87 4.01 -9.13 -9.04
CA ASN A 87 3.04 -10.14 -9.47
C ASN A 87 3.20 -10.55 -10.93
N ILE A 88 3.80 -9.69 -11.77
CA ILE A 88 4.03 -10.01 -13.18
C ILE A 88 5.15 -11.05 -13.29
N ALA A 89 6.29 -10.80 -12.66
CA ALA A 89 7.40 -11.75 -12.66
C ALA A 89 7.03 -13.09 -12.01
N ALA A 90 6.37 -13.04 -10.84
CA ALA A 90 5.99 -14.24 -10.11
C ALA A 90 4.97 -15.11 -10.87
N LYS A 91 3.97 -14.49 -11.53
CA LYS A 91 2.97 -15.25 -12.30
C LYS A 91 3.44 -15.64 -13.70
N GLY A 92 4.27 -14.82 -14.31
CA GLY A 92 4.85 -15.08 -15.63
C GLY A 92 6.01 -16.08 -15.59
N GLY A 93 6.45 -16.52 -14.40
CA GLY A 93 7.56 -17.45 -14.27
C GLY A 93 8.88 -16.89 -14.80
N VAL A 94 9.06 -15.57 -14.78
CA VAL A 94 10.26 -14.90 -15.34
C VAL A 94 11.52 -15.29 -14.58
N PHE A 95 11.38 -15.52 -13.28
CA PHE A 95 12.45 -16.02 -12.41
C PHE A 95 11.97 -17.25 -11.66
N LYS A 96 12.87 -18.19 -11.39
CA LYS A 96 12.53 -19.41 -10.64
C LYS A 96 12.12 -19.07 -9.20
N CYS A 97 12.82 -18.13 -8.60
CA CYS A 97 12.56 -17.67 -7.24
C CYS A 97 13.14 -16.25 -7.03
N PRO A 98 12.83 -15.59 -5.91
CA PRO A 98 13.36 -14.25 -5.64
C PRO A 98 14.91 -14.20 -5.54
N ILE A 99 15.57 -15.29 -5.12
CA ILE A 99 17.04 -15.38 -5.05
C ILE A 99 17.66 -15.39 -6.46
N ASP A 100 17.07 -16.13 -7.39
CA ASP A 100 17.47 -16.18 -8.80
C ASP A 100 17.40 -14.79 -9.45
N ALA A 101 16.30 -14.07 -9.20
CA ALA A 101 16.15 -12.68 -9.67
C ALA A 101 17.22 -11.74 -9.11
N LYS A 102 17.53 -11.85 -7.81
CA LYS A 102 18.60 -11.07 -7.18
C LYS A 102 19.97 -11.39 -7.79
N LYS A 103 20.25 -12.67 -8.06
CA LYS A 103 21.49 -13.10 -8.71
C LYS A 103 21.61 -12.50 -10.12
N LYS A 104 20.59 -12.66 -10.96
CA LYS A 104 20.56 -12.11 -12.33
C LYS A 104 20.72 -10.59 -12.34
N LEU A 105 20.12 -9.91 -11.39
CA LEU A 105 20.23 -8.47 -11.24
C LEU A 105 21.61 -8.03 -10.74
N SER A 106 22.25 -8.82 -9.87
CA SER A 106 23.62 -8.56 -9.45
C SER A 106 24.65 -8.80 -10.57
N GLU A 107 24.36 -9.70 -11.50
CA GLU A 107 25.17 -9.95 -12.71
C GLU A 107 25.04 -8.81 -13.75
N LEU A 108 23.94 -8.03 -13.71
CA LEU A 108 23.71 -6.91 -14.62
C LEU A 108 24.74 -5.79 -14.43
N LEU A 109 25.15 -5.50 -13.20
CA LEU A 109 26.12 -4.44 -12.91
C LEU A 109 27.45 -5.03 -12.44
N SER A 110 28.56 -4.51 -12.96
CA SER A 110 29.90 -4.82 -12.48
C SER A 110 30.09 -4.34 -11.03
N LYS A 111 31.15 -4.80 -10.37
CA LYS A 111 31.47 -4.35 -9.00
C LYS A 111 31.68 -2.84 -8.94
N ASP A 112 32.32 -2.26 -9.95
CA ASP A 112 32.58 -0.83 -10.05
C ASP A 112 31.29 -0.05 -10.34
N GLU A 113 30.42 -0.55 -11.24
CA GLU A 113 29.11 0.05 -11.51
C GLU A 113 28.24 0.06 -10.23
N TRP A 114 28.25 -1.03 -9.45
CA TRP A 114 27.59 -1.07 -8.13
C TRP A 114 28.22 -0.13 -7.10
N ARG A 115 29.52 0.14 -7.18
CA ARG A 115 30.19 1.11 -6.29
C ARG A 115 29.75 2.52 -6.64
N ASN A 116 29.79 2.90 -7.92
CA ASN A 116 29.37 4.22 -8.41
C ASN A 116 27.92 4.53 -8.04
N LEU A 117 27.03 3.54 -8.20
CA LEU A 117 25.63 3.66 -7.82
C LEU A 117 25.44 3.97 -6.32
N ARG A 118 26.28 3.39 -5.45
CA ARG A 118 26.25 3.63 -4.00
C ARG A 118 26.76 5.01 -3.60
N GLU A 119 27.39 5.72 -4.53
CA GLU A 119 27.89 7.08 -4.38
C GLU A 119 26.93 8.12 -4.96
N ILE A 120 25.65 7.76 -5.10
CA ILE A 120 24.60 8.71 -5.47
C ILE A 120 24.37 9.73 -4.36
N THR A 121 24.17 10.98 -4.79
CA THR A 121 23.87 12.16 -3.97
C THR A 121 22.47 12.69 -4.29
N GLU A 122 21.98 13.67 -3.52
CA GLU A 122 20.69 14.32 -3.82
C GLU A 122 20.73 15.07 -5.17
N ARG A 123 21.88 15.62 -5.57
CA ARG A 123 22.07 16.31 -6.86
C ARG A 123 21.91 15.37 -8.05
N ASP A 124 22.36 14.13 -7.93
CA ASP A 124 22.21 13.11 -8.97
C ASP A 124 20.74 12.71 -9.20
N LEU A 125 19.85 12.97 -8.23
CA LEU A 125 18.41 12.70 -8.37
C LEU A 125 17.67 13.82 -9.10
N TRP A 126 18.27 14.99 -9.25
CA TRP A 126 17.62 16.16 -9.84
C TRP A 126 17.45 16.04 -11.36
N LYS A 127 18.44 15.46 -12.04
CA LYS A 127 18.47 15.30 -13.50
C LYS A 127 18.77 13.85 -13.86
N CYS A 128 18.07 13.36 -14.87
CA CYS A 128 18.29 12.02 -15.39
C CYS A 128 18.03 11.98 -16.90
N ARG A 129 18.76 11.15 -17.63
CA ARG A 129 18.48 10.83 -19.03
C ARG A 129 17.24 9.96 -19.07
N LEU A 130 16.25 10.40 -19.84
CA LEU A 130 14.93 9.78 -19.88
C LEU A 130 14.98 8.29 -20.26
N ILE A 131 15.97 7.88 -21.06
CA ILE A 131 16.18 6.47 -21.41
C ILE A 131 16.47 5.60 -20.18
N TYR A 132 17.28 6.04 -19.20
CA TYR A 132 17.52 5.25 -17.99
C TYR A 132 16.25 5.12 -17.14
N VAL A 133 15.43 6.17 -17.07
CA VAL A 133 14.13 6.13 -16.37
C VAL A 133 13.17 5.15 -17.05
N GLU A 134 13.14 5.12 -18.38
CA GLU A 134 12.34 4.15 -19.15
C GLU A 134 12.80 2.71 -18.89
N LEU A 135 14.10 2.44 -19.04
CA LEU A 135 14.65 1.10 -18.85
C LEU A 135 14.48 0.63 -17.40
N ALA A 136 14.75 1.49 -16.41
CA ALA A 136 14.52 1.20 -15.00
C ALA A 136 13.04 0.98 -14.68
N THR A 137 12.13 1.70 -15.35
CA THR A 137 10.69 1.45 -15.24
C THR A 137 10.32 0.07 -15.75
N ILE A 138 10.86 -0.33 -16.90
CA ILE A 138 10.61 -1.66 -17.48
C ILE A 138 11.10 -2.75 -16.53
N ILE A 139 12.31 -2.63 -15.97
CA ILE A 139 12.82 -3.57 -14.96
C ILE A 139 11.90 -3.58 -13.72
N SER A 140 11.41 -2.41 -13.32
CA SER A 140 10.48 -2.25 -12.18
C SER A 140 9.10 -2.87 -12.41
N ILE A 141 8.75 -3.25 -13.64
CA ILE A 141 7.56 -4.08 -13.94
C ILE A 141 7.74 -5.49 -13.34
N PHE A 142 8.97 -6.00 -13.23
CA PHE A 142 9.30 -7.37 -12.81
C PHE A 142 9.89 -7.45 -11.41
N ILE A 143 10.72 -6.49 -11.01
CA ILE A 143 11.45 -6.48 -9.74
C ILE A 143 11.13 -5.18 -8.99
N ARG A 144 10.79 -5.26 -7.70
CA ARG A 144 10.55 -4.06 -6.88
C ARG A 144 11.88 -3.52 -6.35
N PHE A 145 12.15 -2.24 -6.63
CA PHE A 145 13.39 -1.55 -6.25
C PHE A 145 14.63 -2.30 -6.77
N PRO A 146 14.77 -2.44 -8.09
CA PRO A 146 15.81 -3.29 -8.69
C PRO A 146 17.23 -2.89 -8.26
N PHE A 147 17.47 -1.61 -8.00
CA PHE A 147 18.82 -1.11 -7.70
C PHE A 147 18.96 -0.58 -6.26
N GLY A 148 18.04 -0.97 -5.38
CA GLY A 148 17.91 -0.39 -4.04
C GLY A 148 16.98 0.81 -4.00
N GLY A 149 17.14 1.62 -2.97
CA GLY A 149 16.41 2.88 -2.77
C GLY A 149 17.35 3.97 -2.27
N VAL A 150 16.78 5.08 -1.83
CA VAL A 150 17.52 6.18 -1.21
C VAL A 150 17.03 6.43 0.22
N THR A 151 17.62 7.38 0.93
CA THR A 151 17.15 7.80 2.24
C THR A 151 15.73 8.34 2.16
N GLU A 152 14.97 8.25 3.24
CA GLU A 152 13.60 8.78 3.29
C GLU A 152 13.53 10.29 2.99
N ARG A 153 14.57 11.05 3.38
CA ARG A 153 14.70 12.46 3.03
C ARG A 153 14.77 12.65 1.51
N ALA A 154 15.65 11.92 0.84
CA ALA A 154 15.79 12.00 -0.61
C ALA A 154 14.54 11.47 -1.34
N GLU A 155 13.90 10.39 -0.84
CA GLU A 155 12.63 9.89 -1.39
C GLU A 155 11.54 10.98 -1.32
N ARG A 156 11.48 11.75 -0.23
CA ARG A 156 10.53 12.85 -0.05
C ARG A 156 10.80 14.01 -1.00
N ILE A 157 12.05 14.44 -1.11
CA ILE A 157 12.47 15.50 -2.05
C ILE A 157 12.08 15.14 -3.49
N VAL A 158 12.34 13.90 -3.92
CA VAL A 158 11.91 13.44 -5.25
C VAL A 158 10.39 13.40 -5.38
N CYS A 159 9.65 13.02 -4.34
CA CYS A 159 8.19 13.08 -4.36
C CYS A 159 7.67 14.52 -4.51
N GLU A 160 8.30 15.49 -3.86
CA GLU A 160 7.97 16.92 -3.97
C GLU A 160 8.27 17.42 -5.40
N TRP A 161 9.43 17.10 -5.97
CA TRP A 161 9.74 17.47 -7.37
C TRP A 161 8.81 16.84 -8.40
N LEU A 162 8.28 15.65 -8.08
CA LEU A 162 7.37 14.89 -8.94
C LEU A 162 5.91 15.01 -8.48
N GLU A 163 5.60 16.07 -7.72
CA GLU A 163 4.25 16.29 -7.23
C GLU A 163 3.26 16.32 -8.39
N GLY A 164 2.13 15.63 -8.21
CA GLY A 164 1.15 15.46 -9.25
C GLY A 164 1.53 14.48 -10.36
N ALA A 165 2.79 14.13 -10.64
CA ALA A 165 3.15 13.22 -11.75
C ALA A 165 2.51 11.83 -11.59
N GLY A 166 2.36 11.34 -10.37
CA GLY A 166 1.63 10.12 -10.07
C GLY A 166 1.84 9.66 -8.64
N ARG A 167 1.27 8.49 -8.31
CA ARG A 167 1.52 7.84 -7.02
C ARG A 167 2.99 7.39 -6.93
N ILE A 168 3.35 6.83 -5.77
CA ILE A 168 4.66 6.27 -5.38
C ILE A 168 5.44 5.49 -6.46
N ARG A 169 4.79 4.95 -7.50
CA ARG A 169 5.46 4.29 -8.62
C ARG A 169 6.34 5.26 -9.43
N ILE A 170 5.85 6.47 -9.74
CA ILE A 170 6.58 7.39 -10.62
C ILE A 170 7.88 7.86 -9.93
N PRO A 171 7.86 8.32 -8.66
CA PRO A 171 9.08 8.61 -7.91
C PRO A 171 10.04 7.43 -7.81
N ASN A 172 9.54 6.22 -7.53
CA ASN A 172 10.39 5.04 -7.41
C ASN A 172 11.08 4.68 -8.73
N ASN A 173 10.38 4.82 -9.87
CA ASN A 173 10.97 4.58 -11.18
C ASN A 173 12.01 5.65 -11.54
N TRP A 174 11.74 6.91 -11.18
CA TRP A 174 12.69 8.02 -11.34
C TRP A 174 13.98 7.74 -10.58
N ILE A 175 13.87 7.45 -9.27
CA ILE A 175 15.01 7.08 -8.42
C ILE A 175 15.77 5.89 -9.02
N ALA A 176 15.07 4.84 -9.46
CA ALA A 176 15.71 3.69 -10.09
C ALA A 176 16.45 4.06 -11.38
N GLY A 177 15.91 5.00 -12.18
CA GLY A 177 16.57 5.55 -13.36
C GLY A 177 17.84 6.32 -13.03
N CYS A 178 17.78 7.23 -12.05
CA CYS A 178 18.95 7.99 -11.58
C CYS A 178 20.04 7.06 -11.02
N LEU A 179 19.67 6.05 -10.23
CA LEU A 179 20.58 5.03 -9.72
C LEU A 179 21.28 4.28 -10.86
N LEU A 180 20.50 3.89 -11.88
CA LEU A 180 21.03 3.17 -13.04
C LEU A 180 21.97 4.05 -13.86
N GLN A 181 21.62 5.32 -14.09
CA GLN A 181 22.50 6.30 -14.74
C GLN A 181 23.80 6.50 -13.95
N ARG A 182 23.69 6.68 -12.63
CA ARG A 182 24.85 6.91 -11.75
C ARG A 182 25.81 5.73 -11.71
N SER A 183 25.32 4.51 -11.95
CA SER A 183 26.18 3.34 -12.06
C SER A 183 27.17 3.42 -13.23
N GLY A 184 26.84 4.17 -14.28
CA GLY A 184 27.62 4.25 -15.51
C GLY A 184 27.43 3.06 -16.46
N VAL A 185 26.48 2.16 -16.17
CA VAL A 185 26.19 1.01 -17.03
C VAL A 185 25.71 1.45 -18.41
N SER A 186 26.16 0.79 -19.48
CA SER A 186 25.67 1.10 -20.81
C SER A 186 24.20 0.69 -20.98
N THR A 187 23.44 1.55 -21.66
CA THR A 187 22.05 1.32 -22.09
C THR A 187 21.90 0.05 -22.90
N SER A 188 22.81 -0.26 -23.84
CA SER A 188 22.79 -1.52 -24.60
C SER A 188 22.81 -2.75 -23.68
N LYS A 189 23.67 -2.77 -22.65
CA LYS A 189 23.77 -3.88 -21.70
C LYS A 189 22.46 -4.05 -20.90
N VAL A 190 21.82 -2.94 -20.54
CA VAL A 190 20.51 -2.95 -19.87
C VAL A 190 19.40 -3.44 -20.81
N ILE A 191 19.43 -3.03 -22.08
CA ILE A 191 18.49 -3.49 -23.12
C ILE A 191 18.62 -4.99 -23.33
N ASP A 192 19.85 -5.52 -23.42
CA ASP A 192 20.12 -6.94 -23.58
C ASP A 192 19.57 -7.74 -22.38
N PHE A 193 19.71 -7.21 -21.16
CA PHE A 193 19.10 -7.81 -19.97
C PHE A 193 17.56 -7.80 -20.02
N ILE A 194 16.95 -6.69 -20.44
CA ILE A 194 15.49 -6.57 -20.55
C ILE A 194 14.93 -7.54 -21.61
N ALA A 195 15.58 -7.63 -22.77
CA ALA A 195 15.14 -8.49 -23.86
C ALA A 195 15.40 -9.97 -23.54
N GLY A 196 16.63 -10.31 -23.14
CA GLY A 196 17.06 -11.70 -22.98
C GLY A 196 16.74 -12.32 -21.62
N THR A 197 16.82 -11.55 -20.53
CA THR A 197 16.57 -12.08 -19.17
C THR A 197 15.13 -11.87 -18.72
N LEU A 198 14.55 -10.69 -18.95
CA LEU A 198 13.19 -10.40 -18.49
C LEU A 198 12.10 -10.87 -19.46
N GLY A 199 12.43 -11.12 -20.73
CA GLY A 199 11.46 -11.45 -21.77
C GLY A 199 10.39 -10.37 -21.91
N TYR A 200 10.80 -9.10 -21.82
CA TYR A 200 9.87 -7.98 -21.83
C TYR A 200 9.08 -7.91 -23.14
N MET A 201 7.75 -7.76 -23.02
CA MET A 201 6.83 -7.58 -24.14
C MET A 201 6.36 -6.12 -24.22
N PRO A 202 6.82 -5.35 -25.23
CA PRO A 202 6.37 -3.98 -25.44
C PRO A 202 4.86 -3.91 -25.70
N ALA A 203 4.23 -2.80 -25.32
CA ALA A 203 2.84 -2.53 -25.70
C ALA A 203 2.79 -2.21 -27.21
N GLY A 204 2.25 -3.13 -28.02
CA GLY A 204 2.32 -3.06 -29.49
C GLY A 204 1.71 -1.81 -30.16
N ARG A 205 0.89 -1.03 -29.46
CA ARG A 205 0.24 0.18 -30.01
C ARG A 205 0.74 1.50 -29.42
N SER A 206 1.76 1.45 -28.58
CA SER A 206 2.10 2.59 -27.74
C SER A 206 3.46 3.18 -28.08
N LYS A 207 3.44 4.35 -28.74
CA LYS A 207 4.57 5.30 -28.71
C LYS A 207 4.78 5.91 -27.31
N VAL A 208 3.96 5.54 -26.31
CA VAL A 208 4.11 5.97 -24.92
C VAL A 208 5.17 5.13 -24.23
N LEU A 209 6.09 5.84 -23.56
CA LEU A 209 7.09 5.29 -22.66
C LEU A 209 6.42 4.71 -21.42
N GLU A 210 6.89 3.56 -20.93
CA GLU A 210 6.40 2.93 -19.71
C GLU A 210 6.58 3.83 -18.46
N CYS A 211 7.64 4.65 -18.43
CA CYS A 211 7.92 5.59 -17.34
C CYS A 211 6.86 6.69 -17.21
N VAL A 212 6.13 6.99 -18.28
CA VAL A 212 5.07 8.01 -18.30
C VAL A 212 3.68 7.42 -17.95
N VAL A 213 3.54 6.09 -17.93
CA VAL A 213 2.26 5.43 -17.66
C VAL A 213 1.93 5.41 -16.17
N ARG A 214 0.95 6.23 -15.77
CA ARG A 214 0.46 6.37 -14.38
C ARG A 214 -0.19 5.09 -13.85
N CYS A 215 -0.86 4.33 -14.71
CA CYS A 215 -1.60 3.14 -14.30
C CYS A 215 -0.67 1.97 -14.01
N LYS A 216 -0.84 1.33 -12.84
CA LYS A 216 -0.14 0.08 -12.51
C LYS A 216 -0.51 -1.00 -13.54
N LEU A 217 0.50 -1.54 -14.22
CA LEU A 217 0.32 -2.63 -15.16
C LEU A 217 -0.15 -3.88 -14.42
N ARG A 218 -1.35 -4.36 -14.75
CA ARG A 218 -1.88 -5.62 -14.23
C ARG A 218 -1.35 -6.78 -15.06
N TYR A 219 -1.12 -7.93 -14.42
CA TYR A 219 -0.71 -9.16 -15.10
C TYR A 219 -1.60 -9.51 -16.29
N SER A 220 -2.92 -9.42 -16.13
CA SER A 220 -3.88 -9.67 -17.21
C SER A 220 -3.72 -8.75 -18.42
N ASN A 221 -3.23 -7.53 -18.22
CA ASN A 221 -3.02 -6.57 -19.31
C ASN A 221 -1.66 -6.77 -19.96
N TYR A 222 -0.64 -7.12 -19.17
CA TYR A 222 0.68 -7.49 -19.68
C TYR A 222 0.61 -8.73 -20.56
N TRP A 223 -0.06 -9.80 -20.11
CA TRP A 223 -0.19 -11.05 -20.86
C TRP A 223 -0.98 -10.91 -22.16
N LYS A 224 -1.84 -9.90 -22.27
CA LYS A 224 -2.58 -9.59 -23.50
C LYS A 224 -1.76 -8.84 -24.54
N ARG A 225 -0.53 -8.41 -24.21
CA ARG A 225 0.34 -7.77 -25.19
C ARG A 225 0.73 -8.82 -26.22
N THR A 226 0.35 -8.58 -27.47
CA THR A 226 0.85 -9.36 -28.59
C THR A 226 2.29 -8.95 -28.85
N PHE A 227 3.18 -9.94 -28.91
CA PHE A 227 4.56 -9.76 -29.36
C PHE A 227 4.53 -9.26 -30.81
N MET A 228 5.10 -8.08 -31.07
CA MET A 228 5.03 -7.41 -32.37
C MET A 228 6.39 -7.26 -33.08
N GLY A 229 7.41 -8.00 -32.65
CA GLY A 229 8.75 -7.95 -33.26
C GLY A 229 9.86 -8.07 -32.22
N ASP A 230 11.10 -7.87 -32.66
CA ASP A 230 12.27 -7.94 -31.77
C ASP A 230 12.23 -6.81 -30.72
N THR A 231 12.02 -7.19 -29.46
CA THR A 231 12.03 -6.28 -28.30
C THR A 231 13.34 -5.49 -28.24
N ARG A 232 14.48 -6.11 -28.56
CA ARG A 232 15.80 -5.47 -28.51
C ARG A 232 15.89 -4.33 -29.52
N GLU A 233 15.54 -4.59 -30.78
CA GLU A 233 15.54 -3.59 -31.84
C GLU A 233 14.62 -2.41 -31.52
N LEU A 234 13.44 -2.67 -30.96
CA LEU A 234 12.51 -1.63 -30.54
C LEU A 234 13.10 -0.74 -29.43
N LEU A 235 13.78 -1.33 -28.44
CA LEU A 235 14.40 -0.58 -27.36
C LEU A 235 15.62 0.21 -27.82
N LEU A 236 16.40 -0.30 -28.77
CA LEU A 236 17.51 0.45 -29.39
C LEU A 236 17.01 1.67 -30.17
N LYS A 237 15.95 1.51 -30.98
CA LYS A 237 15.29 2.66 -31.65
C LYS A 237 14.79 3.71 -30.65
N ARG A 238 14.28 3.27 -29.50
CA ARG A 238 13.88 4.19 -28.42
C ARG A 238 15.07 4.89 -27.81
N GLU A 239 16.17 4.18 -27.56
CA GLU A 239 17.42 4.76 -27.09
C GLU A 239 17.89 5.87 -28.03
N GLU A 240 17.99 5.61 -29.34
CA GLU A 240 18.37 6.61 -30.34
C GLU A 240 17.49 7.87 -30.26
N SER A 241 16.17 7.69 -30.09
CA SER A 241 15.23 8.81 -29.97
C SER A 241 15.30 9.58 -28.64
N LEU A 242 15.86 8.99 -27.59
CA LEU A 242 15.87 9.54 -26.22
C LEU A 242 17.28 9.86 -25.68
N ALA A 243 18.34 9.42 -26.34
CA ALA A 243 19.69 9.35 -25.77
C ALA A 243 20.29 10.72 -25.41
N ALA A 244 19.88 11.80 -26.09
CA ALA A 244 20.52 13.10 -25.98
C ALA A 244 20.01 13.99 -24.83
N ASN A 245 18.79 13.76 -24.34
CA ASN A 245 18.13 14.73 -23.47
C ASN A 245 18.16 14.27 -22.01
N GLU A 246 19.02 14.93 -21.22
CA GLU A 246 18.79 15.00 -19.78
C GLU A 246 17.55 15.83 -19.50
N ILE A 247 16.74 15.36 -18.56
CA ILE A 247 15.53 16.03 -18.13
C ILE A 247 15.59 16.16 -16.61
N THR A 248 15.11 17.28 -16.08
CA THR A 248 14.93 17.48 -14.65
C THR A 248 13.72 16.69 -14.14
N ALA A 249 13.66 16.44 -12.84
CA ALA A 249 12.50 15.81 -12.22
C ALA A 249 11.21 16.61 -12.53
N PHE A 250 11.25 17.94 -12.45
CA PHE A 250 10.09 18.81 -12.74
C PHE A 250 9.63 18.72 -14.20
N GLU A 251 10.54 18.86 -15.16
CA GLU A 251 10.19 18.72 -16.59
C GLU A 251 9.60 17.33 -16.88
N PHE A 252 10.12 16.28 -16.23
CA PHE A 252 9.55 14.94 -16.33
C PHE A 252 8.13 14.87 -15.75
N ALA A 253 7.89 15.48 -14.58
CA ALA A 253 6.56 15.58 -13.99
C ALA A 253 5.57 16.28 -14.95
N GLU A 254 5.99 17.38 -15.57
CA GLU A 254 5.19 18.11 -16.56
C GLU A 254 4.86 17.25 -17.78
N GLN A 255 5.80 16.44 -18.29
CA GLN A 255 5.52 15.51 -19.38
C GLN A 255 4.48 14.44 -18.99
N VAL A 256 4.55 13.93 -17.75
CA VAL A 256 3.56 12.96 -17.24
C VAL A 256 2.19 13.59 -17.08
N LEU A 257 2.12 14.82 -16.57
CA LEU A 257 0.89 15.58 -16.38
C LEU A 257 0.23 15.97 -17.71
N SER A 258 1.02 16.46 -18.67
CA SER A 258 0.53 16.94 -19.96
C SER A 258 -0.16 15.84 -20.76
N ARG A 259 0.37 14.61 -20.70
CA ARG A 259 -0.28 13.47 -21.37
C ARG A 259 -1.58 13.03 -20.72
N SER A 260 -1.75 13.27 -19.42
CA SER A 260 -3.02 12.96 -18.75
C SER A 260 -4.17 13.85 -19.20
N ARG A 261 -3.88 15.01 -19.78
CA ARG A 261 -4.88 15.98 -20.22
C ARG A 261 -5.29 15.82 -21.68
N GLN A 262 -4.57 15.03 -22.48
CA GLN A 262 -4.99 14.77 -23.85
C GLN A 262 -6.25 13.90 -23.84
N PRO A 263 -7.38 14.40 -24.36
CA PRO A 263 -8.57 13.59 -24.55
C PRO A 263 -8.17 12.37 -25.37
N MET A 264 -8.52 11.18 -24.90
CA MET A 264 -8.23 9.96 -25.65
C MET A 264 -8.95 10.10 -26.99
N GLU A 265 -8.20 10.34 -28.06
CA GLU A 265 -8.76 10.52 -29.41
C GLU A 265 -9.65 9.31 -29.71
N PRO A 266 -10.94 9.49 -30.06
CA PRO A 266 -11.85 8.39 -30.25
C PRO A 266 -11.27 7.42 -31.28
N LEU A 267 -10.92 6.21 -30.85
CA LEU A 267 -10.42 5.19 -31.76
C LEU A 267 -11.46 5.00 -32.88
N PRO A 268 -11.04 4.93 -34.17
CA PRO A 268 -11.94 4.76 -35.29
C PRO A 268 -12.82 3.54 -35.03
N ALA A 269 -14.14 3.73 -35.13
CA ALA A 269 -15.13 2.74 -34.77
C ALA A 269 -14.91 1.45 -35.57
N SER A 270 -14.32 0.44 -34.92
CA SER A 270 -14.20 -0.91 -35.47
C SER A 270 -15.59 -1.53 -35.54
N SER A 271 -16.01 -1.88 -36.76
CA SER A 271 -17.37 -2.25 -37.16
C SER A 271 -17.75 -3.70 -36.86
N HIS A 272 -17.51 -4.19 -35.63
CA HIS A 272 -17.92 -5.55 -35.26
C HIS A 272 -18.87 -5.58 -34.03
N ILE A 273 -20.13 -5.92 -34.35
CA ILE A 273 -21.17 -6.62 -33.57
C ILE A 273 -21.22 -6.26 -32.07
N ARG A 274 -22.15 -5.36 -31.75
CA ARG A 274 -22.52 -4.96 -30.38
C ARG A 274 -23.27 -6.08 -29.66
N SER A 275 -22.68 -6.60 -28.60
CA SER A 275 -23.42 -7.22 -27.49
C SER A 275 -24.01 -6.11 -26.61
N PRO A 276 -25.24 -6.24 -26.05
CA PRO A 276 -25.86 -5.21 -25.22
C PRO A 276 -25.15 -5.13 -23.86
N LEU A 277 -24.04 -4.40 -23.83
CA LEU A 277 -23.34 -4.01 -22.62
C LEU A 277 -24.10 -2.83 -22.00
N ILE A 278 -24.61 -3.03 -20.78
CA ILE A 278 -25.18 -1.99 -19.94
C ILE A 278 -24.13 -0.87 -19.83
N LYS A 279 -24.40 0.25 -20.51
CA LYS A 279 -23.57 1.45 -20.46
C LYS A 279 -23.69 2.06 -19.07
N SER A 280 -22.70 1.81 -18.21
CA SER A 280 -22.43 2.72 -17.10
C SER A 280 -21.66 3.91 -17.65
N ASP A 281 -22.29 5.07 -17.69
CA ASP A 281 -21.65 6.34 -18.08
C ASP A 281 -20.39 6.59 -17.22
N PRO A 282 -19.20 6.76 -17.82
CA PRO A 282 -18.00 7.12 -17.10
C PRO A 282 -17.90 8.65 -17.05
N THR A 283 -18.76 9.30 -16.26
CA THR A 283 -18.59 10.72 -15.96
C THR A 283 -17.47 10.89 -14.94
N ASN A 284 -16.44 11.66 -15.31
CA ASN A 284 -15.35 12.11 -14.43
C ASN A 284 -15.83 12.96 -13.22
N SER A 285 -17.14 13.15 -13.01
CA SER A 285 -17.69 13.83 -11.82
C SER A 285 -17.52 13.01 -10.53
N SER A 286 -17.30 11.70 -10.62
CA SER A 286 -17.38 10.82 -9.47
C SER A 286 -16.34 11.07 -8.38
N LEU A 287 -15.10 11.47 -8.70
CA LEU A 287 -14.06 11.57 -7.66
C LEU A 287 -14.24 12.82 -6.79
N THR A 288 -14.50 13.97 -7.41
CA THR A 288 -14.75 15.24 -6.72
C THR A 288 -16.04 15.20 -5.92
N ASP A 289 -17.07 14.52 -6.43
CA ASP A 289 -18.33 14.33 -5.71
C ASP A 289 -18.13 13.45 -4.47
N MET A 290 -17.32 12.41 -4.58
CA MET A 290 -17.01 11.52 -3.45
C MET A 290 -16.14 12.20 -2.39
N GLN A 291 -15.18 13.04 -2.79
CA GLN A 291 -14.41 13.88 -1.86
C GLN A 291 -15.33 14.84 -1.10
N ARG A 292 -16.22 15.54 -1.82
CA ARG A 292 -17.21 16.46 -1.21
C ARG A 292 -18.10 15.75 -0.18
N LYS A 293 -18.55 14.53 -0.50
CA LYS A 293 -19.33 13.70 0.41
C LYS A 293 -18.52 13.29 1.66
N GLY A 294 -17.25 12.95 1.50
CA GLY A 294 -16.34 12.67 2.61
C GLY A 294 -16.16 13.87 3.54
N THR A 295 -15.92 15.07 2.99
CA THR A 295 -15.84 16.30 3.77
C THR A 295 -17.15 16.60 4.51
N LYS A 296 -18.30 16.38 3.85
CA LYS A 296 -19.62 16.55 4.49
C LYS A 296 -19.83 15.57 5.66
N LEU A 297 -19.33 14.35 5.54
CA LEU A 297 -19.43 13.32 6.59
C LEU A 297 -18.65 13.73 7.85
N LEU A 298 -17.46 14.31 7.69
CA LEU A 298 -16.66 14.81 8.81
C LEU A 298 -17.26 16.12 9.38
N GLY A 299 -17.70 17.03 8.51
CA GLY A 299 -18.19 18.34 8.93
C GLY A 299 -17.11 19.09 9.72
N ALA A 300 -17.46 19.62 10.89
CA ALA A 300 -16.51 20.31 11.77
C ALA A 300 -15.45 19.37 12.40
N ARG A 301 -15.66 18.04 12.36
CA ARG A 301 -14.73 17.05 12.94
C ARG A 301 -13.44 16.87 12.14
N ASP A 302 -13.37 17.43 10.93
CA ASP A 302 -12.15 17.41 10.12
C ASP A 302 -10.97 18.05 10.86
N GLN A 303 -11.23 19.12 11.62
CA GLN A 303 -10.23 19.80 12.45
C GLN A 303 -9.69 18.93 13.60
N ILE A 304 -10.46 17.93 14.05
CA ILE A 304 -9.99 17.00 15.08
C ILE A 304 -8.84 16.15 14.53
N LEU A 305 -8.88 15.80 13.23
CA LEU A 305 -7.88 14.95 12.60
C LEU A 305 -6.47 15.57 12.60
N ASP A 306 -6.34 16.89 12.72
CA ASP A 306 -5.03 17.55 12.84
C ASP A 306 -4.26 17.13 14.10
N GLY A 307 -4.97 16.66 15.13
CA GLY A 307 -4.40 16.16 16.37
C GLY A 307 -3.94 14.70 16.34
N ILE A 308 -4.24 13.94 15.27
CA ILE A 308 -4.02 12.50 15.27
C ILE A 308 -2.52 12.13 15.31
N GLN A 309 -2.17 11.21 16.21
CA GLN A 309 -0.81 10.72 16.40
C GLN A 309 -0.65 9.28 15.90
N ASP A 310 0.59 8.80 15.87
CA ASP A 310 0.90 7.44 15.40
C ASP A 310 0.28 6.36 16.32
N GLN A 311 0.17 6.64 17.63
CA GLN A 311 -0.40 5.73 18.64
C GLN A 311 -1.91 5.51 18.45
N ASP A 312 -2.62 6.48 17.87
CA ASP A 312 -4.06 6.37 17.60
C ASP A 312 -4.39 5.28 16.57
N PHE A 313 -3.38 4.79 15.85
CA PHE A 313 -3.51 3.69 14.90
C PHE A 313 -3.20 2.31 15.49
N GLU A 314 -2.81 2.20 16.76
CA GLU A 314 -2.47 0.92 17.39
C GLU A 314 -3.70 0.05 17.67
N ALA A 315 -4.85 0.68 17.92
CA ALA A 315 -6.10 -0.01 18.20
C ALA A 315 -7.34 0.68 17.60
N CYS A 316 -8.24 -0.11 17.01
CA CYS A 316 -9.47 0.35 16.38
C CYS A 316 -10.62 -0.60 16.75
N SER A 317 -11.83 -0.09 16.95
CA SER A 317 -13.00 -0.94 17.12
C SER A 317 -13.46 -1.52 15.78
N LEU A 318 -14.04 -2.72 15.84
CA LEU A 318 -14.38 -3.47 14.63
C LEU A 318 -15.51 -2.85 13.82
N ASP A 319 -16.38 -2.06 14.45
CA ASP A 319 -17.47 -1.34 13.78
C ASP A 319 -16.94 -0.20 12.89
N TYR A 320 -16.09 0.68 13.41
CA TYR A 320 -15.39 1.68 12.60
C TYR A 320 -14.51 1.05 11.53
N LEU A 321 -13.82 -0.05 11.85
CA LEU A 321 -12.98 -0.75 10.88
C LEU A 321 -13.80 -1.33 9.71
N GLU A 322 -14.96 -1.91 9.98
CA GLU A 322 -15.85 -2.42 8.93
C GLU A 322 -16.36 -1.29 8.03
N LEU A 323 -16.87 -0.22 8.64
CA LEU A 323 -17.42 0.92 7.90
C LEU A 323 -16.33 1.65 7.13
N GLY A 324 -15.15 1.85 7.72
CA GLY A 324 -13.97 2.40 7.05
C GLY A 324 -13.50 1.53 5.88
N THR A 325 -13.57 0.20 6.00
CA THR A 325 -13.25 -0.72 4.91
C THR A 325 -14.29 -0.72 3.77
N ILE A 326 -15.55 -0.39 4.07
CA ILE A 326 -16.60 -0.17 3.06
C ILE A 326 -16.38 1.19 2.37
N ILE A 327 -16.04 2.23 3.12
CA ILE A 327 -15.74 3.57 2.61
C ILE A 327 -14.49 3.55 1.70
N ASP A 328 -13.34 3.00 2.15
CA ASP A 328 -12.09 2.87 1.35
C ASP A 328 -12.30 2.12 0.02
N LYS A 329 -13.24 1.17 0.01
CA LYS A 329 -13.56 0.41 -1.19
C LYS A 329 -14.20 1.27 -2.27
N ASN A 330 -14.96 2.29 -1.88
CA ASN A 330 -15.73 3.14 -2.80
C ASN A 330 -15.08 4.51 -3.03
N MET A 331 -14.32 5.03 -2.07
CA MET A 331 -13.58 6.29 -2.15
C MET A 331 -12.26 6.18 -1.38
N CYS A 332 -11.24 6.97 -1.74
CA CYS A 332 -10.10 7.15 -0.84
C CYS A 332 -10.48 8.20 0.21
N PHE A 333 -10.35 7.85 1.49
CA PHE A 333 -10.74 8.70 2.61
C PHE A 333 -9.51 9.02 3.47
N GLY A 334 -9.22 10.31 3.65
CA GLY A 334 -8.07 10.80 4.40
C GLY A 334 -6.72 10.49 3.75
N GLU A 335 -5.72 11.29 4.10
CA GLU A 335 -4.31 10.98 3.87
C GLU A 335 -3.61 10.95 5.22
N VAL A 336 -2.74 9.96 5.42
CA VAL A 336 -1.90 9.86 6.63
C VAL A 336 -0.45 9.84 6.21
N ARG A 337 0.44 10.23 7.12
CA ARG A 337 1.88 10.24 6.88
C ARG A 337 2.33 8.86 6.34
N PRO A 338 3.18 8.80 5.30
CA PRO A 338 3.62 7.53 4.72
C PRO A 338 4.24 6.54 5.72
N PHE A 339 4.89 7.05 6.77
CA PHE A 339 5.47 6.25 7.85
C PHE A 339 4.41 5.48 8.65
N VAL A 340 3.25 6.09 8.94
CA VAL A 340 2.11 5.43 9.60
C VAL A 340 1.60 4.28 8.75
N VAL A 341 1.40 4.51 7.44
CA VAL A 341 0.97 3.46 6.50
C VAL A 341 1.95 2.31 6.49
N TYR A 342 3.26 2.61 6.48
CA TYR A 342 4.31 1.60 6.50
C TYR A 342 4.32 0.79 7.79
N ASN A 343 4.21 1.44 8.95
CA ASN A 343 4.19 0.76 10.25
C ASN A 343 2.98 -0.16 10.40
N ILE A 344 1.79 0.31 10.02
CA ILE A 344 0.57 -0.49 10.03
C ILE A 344 0.72 -1.67 9.07
N ALA A 345 1.16 -1.43 7.84
CA ALA A 345 1.37 -2.49 6.85
C ALA A 345 2.35 -3.55 7.34
N ARG A 346 3.45 -3.13 7.98
CA ARG A 346 4.44 -4.03 8.59
C ARG A 346 3.83 -4.83 9.75
N ALA A 347 3.09 -4.18 10.66
CA ALA A 347 2.45 -4.83 11.80
C ALA A 347 1.34 -5.81 11.37
N MET A 348 0.67 -5.54 10.24
CA MET A 348 -0.33 -6.42 9.63
C MET A 348 0.28 -7.54 8.78
N GLU A 349 1.59 -7.52 8.52
CA GLU A 349 2.27 -8.38 7.55
C GLU A 349 1.63 -8.30 6.15
N GLU A 350 1.19 -7.10 5.76
CA GLU A 350 0.52 -6.83 4.50
C GLU A 350 1.23 -5.78 3.67
N GLY A 351 0.87 -5.70 2.38
CA GLY A 351 1.36 -4.61 1.54
C GLY A 351 0.73 -3.28 1.93
N ILE A 352 1.48 -2.18 1.80
CA ILE A 352 1.01 -0.79 2.02
C ILE A 352 -0.27 -0.40 1.27
N GLY A 353 -0.55 -1.09 0.14
CA GLY A 353 -1.77 -0.90 -0.64
C GLY A 353 -2.83 -1.98 -0.41
N SER A 354 -2.71 -2.78 0.66
CA SER A 354 -3.72 -3.77 1.01
C SER A 354 -5.00 -3.06 1.44
N ARG A 355 -6.13 -3.65 1.07
CA ARG A 355 -7.45 -3.17 1.50
C ARG A 355 -7.57 -3.16 3.02
N ARG A 356 -7.01 -4.16 3.72
CA ARG A 356 -7.07 -4.26 5.18
C ARG A 356 -6.29 -3.13 5.85
N VAL A 357 -5.07 -2.84 5.36
CA VAL A 357 -4.27 -1.69 5.82
C VAL A 357 -5.00 -0.36 5.62
N ARG A 358 -5.56 -0.13 4.42
CA ARG A 358 -6.29 1.12 4.16
C ARG A 358 -7.60 1.21 4.96
N GLY A 359 -8.35 0.11 5.05
CA GLY A 359 -9.55 0.02 5.87
C GLY A 359 -9.26 0.29 7.34
N TRP A 360 -8.12 -0.21 7.86
CA TRP A 360 -7.61 0.09 9.20
C TRP A 360 -7.38 1.58 9.41
N ILE A 361 -6.61 2.21 8.51
CA ILE A 361 -6.34 3.64 8.56
C ILE A 361 -7.63 4.45 8.54
N VAL A 362 -8.55 4.16 7.61
CA VAL A 362 -9.84 4.87 7.52
C VAL A 362 -10.69 4.64 8.77
N GLY A 363 -10.73 3.42 9.30
CA GLY A 363 -11.43 3.11 10.55
C GLY A 363 -10.90 3.90 11.73
N CYS A 364 -9.58 3.94 11.91
CA CYS A 364 -8.92 4.75 12.95
C CYS A 364 -9.22 6.24 12.81
N LEU A 365 -9.13 6.79 11.60
CA LEU A 365 -9.44 8.21 11.34
C LEU A 365 -10.89 8.54 11.72
N LEU A 366 -11.86 7.71 11.29
CA LEU A 366 -13.27 7.92 11.59
C LEU A 366 -13.57 7.78 13.10
N GLN A 367 -12.91 6.83 13.76
CA GLN A 367 -13.03 6.64 15.21
C GLN A 367 -12.43 7.81 15.99
N PHE A 368 -11.26 8.31 15.56
CA PHE A 368 -10.58 9.44 16.19
C PHE A 368 -11.37 10.74 16.02
N ALA A 369 -11.98 10.95 14.86
CA ALA A 369 -12.91 12.05 14.62
C ALA A 369 -14.26 11.88 15.33
N GLU A 370 -14.50 10.76 16.03
CA GLU A 370 -15.75 10.45 16.73
C GLU A 370 -17.01 10.56 15.85
N VAL A 371 -16.92 10.06 14.61
CA VAL A 371 -18.06 10.09 13.68
C VAL A 371 -19.12 9.07 14.13
N PRO A 372 -20.36 9.48 14.45
CA PRO A 372 -21.36 8.54 14.94
C PRO A 372 -21.58 7.34 13.99
N ILE A 373 -21.62 6.13 14.56
CA ILE A 373 -21.82 4.89 13.79
C ILE A 373 -23.11 4.95 12.96
N SER A 374 -24.18 5.59 13.45
CA SER A 374 -25.42 5.83 12.72
C SER A 374 -25.19 6.59 11.42
N ASP A 375 -24.40 7.65 11.48
CA ASP A 375 -24.13 8.55 10.36
C ASP A 375 -23.27 7.83 9.31
N LEU A 376 -22.31 7.01 9.77
CA LEU A 376 -21.51 6.14 8.91
C LEU A 376 -22.35 5.06 8.21
N ILE A 377 -23.30 4.44 8.91
CA ILE A 377 -24.25 3.47 8.32
C ILE A 377 -25.12 4.17 7.27
N GLU A 378 -25.69 5.33 7.62
CA GLU A 378 -26.53 6.11 6.71
C GLU A 378 -25.74 6.50 5.45
N PHE A 379 -24.50 6.97 5.62
CA PHE A 379 -23.60 7.29 4.53
C PHE A 379 -23.33 6.08 3.63
N CYS A 380 -23.02 4.91 4.21
CA CYS A 380 -22.81 3.68 3.45
C CYS A 380 -24.06 3.28 2.64
N ILE A 381 -25.24 3.38 3.22
CA ILE A 381 -26.50 2.98 2.56
C ILE A 381 -26.90 4.01 1.50
N LYS A 382 -27.01 5.30 1.86
CA LYS A 382 -27.58 6.33 1.00
C LYS A 382 -26.58 6.85 -0.04
N GLU A 383 -25.36 7.16 0.40
CA GLU A 383 -24.36 7.81 -0.45
C GLU A 383 -23.54 6.82 -1.27
N LEU A 384 -23.13 5.70 -0.65
CA LEU A 384 -22.36 4.65 -1.33
C LEU A 384 -23.23 3.57 -1.97
N LYS A 385 -24.55 3.59 -1.72
CA LYS A 385 -25.50 2.54 -2.18
C LYS A 385 -25.05 1.14 -1.79
N TYR A 386 -24.35 1.03 -0.66
CA TYR A 386 -23.81 -0.24 -0.20
C TYR A 386 -24.90 -1.08 0.45
N THR A 387 -24.94 -2.37 0.09
CA THR A 387 -25.87 -3.34 0.67
C THR A 387 -25.11 -4.36 1.51
N PRO A 388 -25.33 -4.43 2.84
CA PRO A 388 -24.62 -5.37 3.69
C PRO A 388 -24.93 -6.82 3.32
N ALA A 389 -23.97 -7.71 3.56
CA ALA A 389 -24.16 -9.13 3.29
C ALA A 389 -25.15 -9.75 4.30
N VAL A 390 -25.98 -10.67 3.81
CA VAL A 390 -26.87 -11.49 4.67
C VAL A 390 -26.09 -12.49 5.54
N CYS A 391 -24.84 -12.84 5.17
CA CYS A 391 -24.00 -13.67 6.01
C CYS A 391 -23.41 -12.87 7.18
N TRP A 392 -23.13 -13.56 8.29
CA TRP A 392 -22.48 -13.00 9.47
C TRP A 392 -20.98 -12.88 9.22
N ARG A 393 -20.59 -11.93 8.37
CA ARG A 393 -19.20 -11.69 8.02
C ARG A 393 -18.93 -10.27 7.54
N LEU A 394 -18.02 -9.61 8.24
CA LEU A 394 -17.54 -8.27 7.93
C LEU A 394 -16.70 -8.24 6.64
N GLU A 395 -16.78 -7.17 5.87
CA GLU A 395 -15.89 -6.89 4.74
C GLU A 395 -14.42 -6.72 5.13
N CYS A 396 -14.12 -6.15 6.30
CA CYS A 396 -12.75 -5.99 6.80
C CYS A 396 -12.04 -7.33 7.07
N LEU A 397 -12.80 -8.39 7.37
CA LEU A 397 -12.30 -9.74 7.64
C LEU A 397 -12.28 -10.67 6.41
N LYS A 398 -12.73 -10.20 5.23
CA LYS A 398 -12.76 -11.02 4.00
C LYS A 398 -11.37 -11.15 3.38
N ARG A 399 -11.03 -12.37 2.94
CA ARG A 399 -9.80 -12.61 2.18
C ARG A 399 -9.95 -12.05 0.77
N ARG A 400 -8.84 -11.64 0.16
CA ARG A 400 -8.81 -11.05 -1.19
C ARG A 400 -9.48 -11.95 -2.25
N SER A 401 -9.34 -13.27 -2.13
CA SER A 401 -9.92 -14.26 -3.05
C SER A 401 -11.45 -14.34 -2.97
N GLU A 402 -12.06 -13.92 -1.87
CA GLU A 402 -13.50 -14.02 -1.65
C GLU A 402 -14.24 -12.78 -2.18
N LEU A 403 -13.52 -11.67 -2.38
CA LEU A 403 -14.07 -10.41 -2.87
C LEU A 403 -14.49 -10.46 -4.34
N SER A 404 -13.83 -11.29 -5.15
CA SER A 404 -14.14 -11.43 -6.58
C SER A 404 -15.40 -12.23 -6.83
N ARG A 405 -15.88 -13.00 -5.85
CA ARG A 405 -17.19 -13.64 -5.95
C ARG A 405 -18.25 -12.59 -5.61
N VAL A 406 -18.54 -11.73 -6.59
CA VAL A 406 -19.72 -10.88 -6.64
C VAL A 406 -20.92 -11.83 -6.71
N HIS A 407 -21.31 -12.37 -5.56
CA HIS A 407 -22.51 -13.15 -5.45
C HIS A 407 -23.66 -12.20 -5.82
N LYS A 408 -24.59 -12.68 -6.64
CA LYS A 408 -25.94 -12.13 -6.73
C LYS A 408 -26.57 -12.28 -5.34
N ARG A 409 -26.18 -11.41 -4.40
CA ARG A 409 -26.62 -11.47 -3.00
C ARG A 409 -28.10 -11.11 -3.00
N LYS A 410 -28.92 -11.91 -2.33
CA LYS A 410 -30.25 -11.47 -1.92
C LYS A 410 -30.06 -10.17 -1.14
N ARG A 411 -30.74 -9.10 -1.58
CA ARG A 411 -30.73 -7.84 -0.84
C ARG A 411 -31.53 -8.08 0.44
N PRO A 412 -30.98 -7.81 1.64
CA PRO A 412 -31.82 -7.74 2.82
C PRO A 412 -32.91 -6.70 2.59
N GLU A 413 -34.12 -6.98 3.07
CA GLU A 413 -35.26 -6.07 2.95
C GLU A 413 -34.99 -4.75 3.67
N ASP A 414 -34.25 -4.81 4.80
CA ASP A 414 -33.79 -3.65 5.56
C ASP A 414 -32.26 -3.70 5.75
N ALA A 415 -31.55 -2.84 5.01
CA ALA A 415 -30.10 -2.70 5.11
C ALA A 415 -29.65 -2.10 6.45
N HIS A 416 -30.46 -1.22 7.05
CA HIS A 416 -30.12 -0.54 8.29
C HIS A 416 -30.19 -1.51 9.47
N ALA A 417 -31.29 -2.25 9.59
CA ALA A 417 -31.42 -3.32 10.59
C ALA A 417 -30.30 -4.36 10.45
N ARG A 418 -29.91 -4.68 9.20
CA ARG A 418 -28.82 -5.64 8.97
C ARG A 418 -27.46 -5.11 9.44
N PHE A 419 -27.14 -3.84 9.20
CA PHE A 419 -25.94 -3.23 9.76
C PHE A 419 -25.95 -3.25 11.28
N HIS A 420 -27.07 -2.88 11.90
CA HIS A 420 -27.21 -2.92 13.36
C HIS A 420 -26.90 -4.33 13.91
N GLN A 421 -27.45 -5.38 13.30
CA GLN A 421 -27.16 -6.77 13.68
C GLN A 421 -25.67 -7.14 13.54
N LEU A 422 -25.00 -6.66 12.49
CA LEU A 422 -23.60 -6.99 12.24
C LEU A 422 -22.63 -6.23 13.14
N LEU A 423 -22.97 -5.01 13.53
CA LEU A 423 -22.05 -4.07 14.17
C LEU A 423 -22.29 -3.90 15.67
N CYS A 424 -23.49 -4.20 16.20
CA CYS A 424 -23.73 -4.04 17.62
C CYS A 424 -22.89 -5.02 18.45
N GLY A 425 -22.33 -4.53 19.56
CA GLY A 425 -21.36 -5.28 20.38
C GLY A 425 -19.91 -5.24 19.90
N LEU A 426 -19.61 -4.57 18.77
CA LEU A 426 -18.26 -4.49 18.21
C LEU A 426 -17.48 -3.21 18.58
N ARG A 427 -17.93 -2.48 19.58
CA ARG A 427 -17.35 -1.20 20.03
C ARG A 427 -16.01 -1.33 20.74
N LYS A 428 -15.66 -2.54 21.20
CA LYS A 428 -14.38 -2.78 21.88
C LYS A 428 -13.23 -2.56 20.90
N LYS A 429 -12.28 -1.68 21.25
CA LYS A 429 -11.04 -1.50 20.49
C LYS A 429 -10.24 -2.81 20.50
N ILE A 430 -9.74 -3.18 19.34
CA ILE A 430 -8.82 -4.30 19.17
C ILE A 430 -7.50 -3.81 18.60
N SER A 431 -6.41 -4.43 18.99
CA SER A 431 -5.08 -4.19 18.44
C SER A 431 -4.92 -4.79 17.04
N ILE A 432 -3.89 -4.34 16.30
CA ILE A 432 -3.52 -4.93 15.01
C ILE A 432 -3.28 -6.45 15.11
N SER A 433 -2.65 -6.91 16.20
CA SER A 433 -2.38 -8.34 16.43
C SER A 433 -3.67 -9.15 16.61
N GLU A 434 -4.62 -8.63 17.39
CA GLU A 434 -5.94 -9.26 17.56
C GLU A 434 -6.74 -9.27 16.25
N PHE A 435 -6.69 -8.18 15.48
CA PHE A 435 -7.31 -8.13 14.16
C PHE A 435 -6.70 -9.16 13.19
N ASN A 436 -5.38 -9.30 13.18
CA ASN A 436 -4.70 -10.32 12.38
C ASN A 436 -5.21 -11.72 12.73
N LYS A 437 -5.31 -12.05 14.03
CA LYS A 437 -5.87 -13.33 14.50
C LYS A 437 -7.30 -13.55 13.97
N LEU A 438 -8.18 -12.56 14.12
CA LEU A 438 -9.56 -12.63 13.61
C LEU A 438 -9.62 -12.79 12.09
N SER A 439 -8.71 -12.14 11.36
CA SER A 439 -8.67 -12.20 9.90
C SER A 439 -8.16 -13.54 9.34
N LEU A 440 -7.41 -14.29 10.15
CA LEU A 440 -6.90 -15.61 9.81
C LEU A 440 -7.92 -16.73 10.05
N MET A 441 -8.87 -16.52 10.98
CA MET A 441 -9.98 -17.43 11.25
C MET A 441 -10.72 -17.84 9.96
N CYS A 442 -11.22 -19.07 9.95
CA CYS A 442 -12.08 -19.53 8.86
C CYS A 442 -13.44 -18.83 8.91
N SER A 443 -14.22 -18.95 7.82
CA SER A 443 -15.51 -18.25 7.73
C SER A 443 -16.51 -18.70 8.80
N VAL A 444 -16.42 -19.93 9.30
CA VAL A 444 -17.32 -20.45 10.34
C VAL A 444 -17.00 -19.81 11.70
N GLU A 445 -15.72 -19.78 12.07
CA GLU A 445 -15.24 -19.14 13.31
C GLU A 445 -15.57 -17.65 13.35
N GLN A 446 -15.33 -16.92 12.25
CA GLN A 446 -15.70 -15.51 12.16
C GLN A 446 -17.22 -15.29 12.35
N THR A 447 -18.04 -16.17 11.79
CA THR A 447 -19.49 -16.12 11.98
C THR A 447 -19.90 -16.39 13.43
N SER A 448 -19.30 -17.38 14.09
CA SER A 448 -19.56 -17.67 15.50
C SER A 448 -19.19 -16.48 16.38
N PHE A 449 -17.98 -15.93 16.20
CA PHE A 449 -17.51 -14.74 16.92
C PHE A 449 -18.49 -13.56 16.80
N LEU A 450 -18.94 -13.22 15.58
CA LEU A 450 -19.86 -12.10 15.39
C LEU A 450 -21.23 -12.34 16.01
N ARG A 451 -21.73 -13.59 15.99
CA ARG A 451 -22.98 -13.95 16.65
C ARG A 451 -22.86 -13.85 18.17
N GLU A 452 -21.75 -14.32 18.73
CA GLU A 452 -21.48 -14.21 20.17
C GLU A 452 -21.45 -12.75 20.63
N CYS A 453 -20.75 -11.87 19.88
CA CYS A 453 -20.77 -10.43 20.16
C CYS A 453 -22.19 -9.84 20.10
N TYR A 454 -22.98 -10.20 19.09
CA TYR A 454 -24.36 -9.76 18.94
C TYR A 454 -25.26 -10.21 20.11
N TYR A 455 -25.19 -11.49 20.48
CA TYR A 455 -26.00 -12.03 21.57
C TYR A 455 -25.58 -11.46 22.93
N ALA A 456 -24.27 -11.30 23.18
CA ALA A 456 -23.77 -10.65 24.39
C ALA A 456 -24.32 -9.22 24.52
N PHE A 457 -24.32 -8.46 23.42
CA PHE A 457 -24.92 -7.12 23.37
C PHE A 457 -26.43 -7.15 23.69
N ARG A 458 -27.20 -8.02 23.03
CA ARG A 458 -28.66 -8.13 23.27
C ARG A 458 -29.01 -8.54 24.70
N CYS A 459 -28.23 -9.45 25.29
CA CYS A 459 -28.40 -9.84 26.69
C CYS A 459 -28.14 -8.67 27.66
N SER A 460 -27.24 -7.75 27.31
CA SER A 460 -26.97 -6.57 28.14
C SER A 460 -28.09 -5.52 28.08
N GLU A 461 -28.69 -5.29 26.91
CA GLU A 461 -29.83 -4.37 26.75
C GLU A 461 -31.03 -4.80 27.61
N ASN A 462 -31.38 -6.08 27.60
CA ASN A 462 -32.54 -6.59 28.34
C ASN A 462 -32.38 -6.42 29.86
N LYS A 463 -31.15 -6.51 30.39
CA LYS A 463 -30.89 -6.29 31.83
C LYS A 463 -31.11 -4.85 32.25
N SER A 464 -30.78 -3.89 31.39
CA SER A 464 -30.99 -2.46 31.68
C SER A 464 -32.47 -2.05 31.69
N ALA A 465 -33.31 -2.75 30.93
CA ALA A 465 -34.75 -2.47 30.90
C ALA A 465 -35.49 -2.93 32.17
N ASP A 466 -35.02 -4.01 32.80
CA ASP A 466 -35.71 -4.62 33.96
C ASP A 466 -35.37 -3.94 35.29
N SER A 467 -34.22 -3.26 35.38
CA SER A 467 -33.82 -2.52 36.58
C SER A 467 -34.57 -1.20 36.82
N GLY A 468 -35.46 -0.78 35.90
CA GLY A 468 -36.13 0.52 35.93
C GLY A 468 -37.51 0.57 36.60
N ILE A 469 -38.07 -0.56 37.08
CA ILE A 469 -39.51 -0.62 37.46
C ILE A 469 -39.78 -0.60 38.98
N ASN A 470 -38.77 -0.74 39.84
CA ASN A 470 -38.98 -0.72 41.30
C ASN A 470 -38.42 0.56 41.96
N SER A 471 -38.97 1.72 41.60
CA SER A 471 -38.95 2.88 42.49
C SER A 471 -40.24 2.89 43.31
N PRO A 472 -40.21 2.67 44.63
CA PRO A 472 -41.40 2.73 45.46
C PRO A 472 -41.99 4.13 45.41
N THR A 473 -43.27 4.19 45.07
CA THR A 473 -44.11 5.38 45.06
C THR A 473 -44.22 5.92 46.48
N SER A 474 -43.26 6.76 46.91
CA SER A 474 -43.34 7.54 48.13
C SER A 474 -44.28 8.73 47.90
N SER A 475 -45.52 8.58 48.35
CA SER A 475 -46.55 9.62 48.43
C SER A 475 -46.24 10.64 49.53
N SER A 476 -46.05 11.93 49.20
CA SER A 476 -46.40 13.12 50.02
C SER A 476 -45.86 14.44 49.41
N PRO A 477 -46.38 15.63 49.82
CA PRO A 477 -47.09 16.51 48.91
C PRO A 477 -46.34 17.80 48.53
N ALA A 478 -46.97 18.50 47.59
CA ALA A 478 -46.69 19.84 47.09
C ALA A 478 -45.83 20.75 47.97
N THR A 479 -44.64 21.08 47.47
CA THR A 479 -44.04 22.41 47.64
C THR A 479 -43.12 22.74 46.47
N ASP A 480 -43.45 23.86 45.85
CA ASP A 480 -42.62 24.85 45.18
C ASP A 480 -41.65 24.52 44.04
N ARG A 481 -41.72 25.40 43.04
CA ARG A 481 -40.85 25.49 41.87
C ARG A 481 -39.48 26.03 42.30
N THR A 482 -38.45 25.21 42.21
CA THR A 482 -37.12 25.70 41.86
C THR A 482 -36.39 24.65 41.02
N VAL A 483 -35.98 25.09 39.83
CA VAL A 483 -35.13 24.34 38.90
C VAL A 483 -33.80 24.06 39.60
N LEU A 484 -33.46 22.78 39.79
CA LEU A 484 -32.12 22.32 40.13
C LEU A 484 -31.62 21.44 38.99
N GLU A 485 -30.57 21.93 38.32
CA GLU A 485 -29.72 21.18 37.42
C GLU A 485 -29.06 19.99 38.14
N PRO A 486 -28.78 18.88 37.45
CA PRO A 486 -27.98 17.80 38.03
C PRO A 486 -26.56 18.32 38.31
N ALA A 487 -26.18 18.33 39.59
CA ALA A 487 -24.83 18.65 40.03
C ALA A 487 -23.82 17.68 39.39
N MET A 488 -23.13 18.15 38.35
CA MET A 488 -21.82 17.62 38.00
C MET A 488 -20.88 18.04 39.13
N MET A 489 -20.36 17.07 39.90
CA MET A 489 -19.27 17.29 40.84
C MET A 489 -18.06 17.79 40.06
N TYR A 490 -17.87 19.11 40.02
CA TYR A 490 -16.59 19.71 39.71
C TYR A 490 -15.71 19.56 40.94
N CYS A 491 -14.67 18.73 40.84
CA CYS A 491 -13.56 18.79 41.79
C CYS A 491 -12.97 20.20 41.76
N HIS A 492 -12.88 20.85 42.91
CA HIS A 492 -12.24 22.16 42.98
C HIS A 492 -10.74 21.95 42.70
N PRO A 493 -10.05 22.85 41.97
CA PRO A 493 -8.62 22.71 41.70
C PRO A 493 -7.77 22.54 42.97
N ASP A 494 -8.25 23.05 44.10
CA ASP A 494 -7.58 22.96 45.39
C ASP A 494 -7.65 21.54 46.01
N ASP A 495 -8.69 20.76 45.70
CA ASP A 495 -8.82 19.36 46.16
C ASP A 495 -7.73 18.47 45.51
N LEU A 496 -7.32 18.83 44.28
CA LEU A 496 -6.23 18.17 43.56
C LEU A 496 -4.85 18.52 44.14
N ILE A 497 -4.69 19.73 44.67
CA ILE A 497 -3.45 20.18 45.31
C ILE A 497 -3.27 19.49 46.68
N GLU A 498 -4.34 19.38 47.47
CA GLU A 498 -4.31 18.63 48.73
C GLU A 498 -4.02 17.13 48.51
N PHE A 499 -4.57 16.53 47.46
CA PHE A 499 -4.30 15.14 47.11
C PHE A 499 -2.84 14.90 46.72
N VAL A 500 -2.24 15.80 45.94
CA VAL A 500 -0.82 15.71 45.56
C VAL A 500 0.08 15.86 46.80
N HIS A 501 -0.23 16.80 47.70
CA HIS A 501 0.51 16.94 48.95
C HIS A 501 0.40 15.73 49.89
N TRP A 502 -0.76 15.05 49.90
CA TRP A 502 -0.95 13.81 50.67
C TRP A 502 -0.16 12.63 50.10
N VAL A 503 -0.05 12.52 48.79
CA VAL A 503 0.74 11.47 48.12
C VAL A 503 2.24 11.68 48.34
N ASP A 504 2.71 12.92 48.35
CA ASP A 504 4.13 13.23 48.58
C ASP A 504 4.55 13.16 50.05
N SER A 505 3.59 13.05 50.97
CA SER A 505 3.83 12.99 52.43
C SER A 505 3.74 11.58 53.04
N ASN A 506 3.49 10.55 52.22
CA ASN A 506 3.58 9.13 52.59
C ASN A 506 4.69 8.44 51.78
#